data_AF-A0A383DRZ1-F1
#
_entry.id   AF-A0A383DRZ1-F1
#
_cell.length_a   1.000
_cell.length_b   1.000
_cell.length_c   1.000
_cell.angle_alpha   90.00
_cell.angle_beta   90.00
_cell.angle_gamma   90.00
#
_symmetry.space_group_name_H-M   'P 1'
#
loop_
_entity.id
_entity.type
_entity.pdbx_description
1 polymer ?
#
loop_
_entity_poly.entity_id
_entity_poly.type
_entity_poly.pdbx_seq_one_letter_code
_entity_poly.pdbx_strand_id
1 'polypeptide(L)' 'VHKVLITSVPFGVKDKKPIEILESLPVDYQVNQLGRKLNEDELFSMIEDVNVLI' A
#
# COMPACT_ATOMS: atom_id res chain seq x y z
N VAL A 1 -10.61 7.92 -8.90
CA VAL A 1 -9.33 7.89 -8.16
C VAL A 1 -9.03 6.42 -7.88
N HIS A 2 -7.83 5.93 -8.21
CA HIS A 2 -7.48 4.53 -7.96
C HIS A 2 -6.93 4.35 -6.55
N LYS A 3 -7.40 3.33 -5.83
CA LYS A 3 -6.91 2.96 -4.49
C LYS A 3 -5.82 1.90 -4.57
N VAL A 4 -4.71 2.14 -3.88
CA VAL A 4 -3.51 1.28 -3.86
C VAL A 4 -3.22 0.84 -2.43
N LEU A 5 -3.18 -0.47 -2.17
CA LEU A 5 -2.74 -1.02 -0.89
C LEU A 5 -1.32 -1.57 -1.02
N ILE A 6 -0.42 -1.12 -0.16
CA ILE A 6 0.97 -1.55 -0.12
C ILE A 6 1.18 -2.38 1.14
N THR A 7 1.38 -3.69 0.98
CA THR A 7 1.49 -4.67 2.07
C THR A 7 2.90 -4.82 2.62
N SER A 8 3.90 -4.46 1.80
CA SER A 8 5.32 -4.52 2.10
C SER A 8 5.71 -3.55 3.22
N VAL A 9 6.38 -4.03 4.27
CA VAL A 9 6.90 -3.17 5.35
C VAL A 9 8.32 -3.61 5.73
N PRO A 10 9.31 -2.69 5.75
CA PRO A 10 9.21 -1.26 5.40
C PRO A 10 9.12 -0.99 3.88
N PHE A 11 8.25 -0.06 3.48
CA PHE A 11 8.15 0.44 2.10
C PHE A 11 8.80 1.82 1.97
N GLY A 12 9.59 2.02 0.91
CA GLY A 12 10.21 3.32 0.63
C GLY A 12 11.32 3.78 1.58
N VAL A 13 11.80 2.92 2.50
CA VAL A 13 12.81 3.29 3.50
C VAL A 13 14.23 3.38 2.92
N LYS A 14 14.60 2.44 2.04
CA LYS A 14 15.92 2.44 1.38
C LYS A 14 15.97 3.41 0.20
N ASP A 15 14.87 3.51 -0.53
CA ASP A 15 14.70 4.39 -1.69
C ASP A 15 13.29 4.97 -1.64
N LYS A 16 13.18 6.30 -1.60
CA LYS A 16 11.89 7.02 -1.52
C LYS A 16 11.20 7.14 -2.87
N LYS A 17 11.89 6.86 -3.97
CA LYS A 17 11.36 7.01 -5.34
C LYS A 17 9.99 6.36 -5.56
N PRO A 18 9.67 5.17 -5.02
CA PRO A 18 8.32 4.60 -5.15
C PRO A 18 7.23 5.46 -4.50
N ILE A 19 7.52 6.09 -3.36
CA ILE A 19 6.59 7.00 -2.67
C ILE A 19 6.44 8.29 -3.49
N GLU A 20 7.55 8.87 -3.96
CA GLU A 20 7.53 10.08 -4.79
C GLU A 20 6.70 9.87 -6.08
N ILE A 21 6.80 8.69 -6.70
CA ILE A 21 5.99 8.33 -7.86
C ILE A 21 4.51 8.28 -7.48
N LEU A 22 4.15 7.63 -6.37
CA LEU A 22 2.75 7.55 -5.90
C LEU A 22 2.18 8.93 -5.58
N GLU A 23 2.96 9.80 -4.93
CA GLU A 23 2.58 11.18 -4.62
C GLU A 23 2.44 12.05 -5.87
N SER A 24 3.16 11.74 -6.95
CA SER A 24 3.05 12.45 -8.24
C SER A 24 1.83 12.05 -9.08
N LEU A 25 1.14 10.96 -8.70
CA LEU A 25 -0.01 10.42 -9.41
C LEU A 25 -1.32 10.79 -8.70
N PRO A 26 -2.45 10.92 -9.42
CA PRO A 26 -3.76 11.15 -8.83
C PRO A 26 -4.37 9.84 -8.27
N VAL A 27 -3.65 9.20 -7.35
CA VAL A 27 -4.03 7.93 -6.68
C VAL A 27 -4.13 8.14 -5.19
N ASP A 28 -4.97 7.32 -4.56
CA ASP A 28 -5.06 7.20 -3.11
C ASP A 28 -4.27 5.94 -2.72
N TYR A 29 -3.28 6.05 -1.85
CA TYR A 29 -2.43 4.92 -1.47
C TYR A 29 -2.33 4.79 0.04
N GLN A 30 -2.30 3.54 0.51
CA GLN A 30 -2.15 3.19 1.92
C GLN A 30 -1.04 2.17 2.08
N VAL A 31 -0.06 2.48 2.94
CA VAL A 31 0.92 1.50 3.40
C VAL A 31 0.34 0.73 4.60
N ASN A 32 0.63 -0.56 4.65
CA ASN A 32 0.22 -1.46 5.72
C ASN A 32 0.51 -0.87 7.10
N GLN A 33 -0.56 -0.55 7.81
CA GLN A 33 -0.54 0.12 9.12
C GLN A 33 -0.10 -0.82 10.25
N LEU A 34 -0.12 -2.13 10.03
CA LEU A 34 0.21 -3.13 11.06
C LEU A 34 1.72 -3.36 11.23
N GLY A 35 2.55 -2.81 10.34
CA GLY A 35 4.01 -2.87 10.47
C GLY A 35 4.63 -4.27 10.32
N ARG A 36 3.85 -5.26 9.92
CA ARG A 36 4.23 -6.68 9.79
C ARG A 36 3.50 -7.33 8.62
N LYS A 37 3.92 -8.54 8.24
CA LYS A 37 3.19 -9.34 7.24
C LYS A 37 1.73 -9.57 7.67
N LEU A 38 0.80 -9.27 6.78
CA LEU A 38 -0.63 -9.55 6.97
C LEU A 38 -0.89 -11.05 6.91
N ASN A 39 -1.85 -11.51 7.70
CA ASN A 39 -2.49 -12.80 7.46
C ASN A 39 -3.64 -12.67 6.43
N GLU A 40 -4.26 -13.79 6.06
CA GLU A 40 -5.30 -13.85 5.03
C GLU A 40 -6.54 -13.04 5.41
N ASP A 41 -7.00 -13.16 6.66
CA ASP A 41 -8.19 -12.46 7.15
C ASP A 41 -7.98 -10.94 7.20
N GLU A 42 -6.79 -10.52 7.67
CA GLU A 42 -6.38 -9.12 7.68
C GLU A 42 -6.38 -8.55 6.25
N LEU A 43 -5.74 -9.24 5.29
CA LEU A 43 -5.71 -8.79 3.90
C LEU A 43 -7.12 -8.73 3.30
N PHE A 44 -7.95 -9.73 3.56
CA PHE A 44 -9.33 -9.78 3.06
C PHE A 44 -10.14 -8.57 3.53
N SER A 45 -10.00 -8.19 4.80
CA SER A 45 -10.67 -7.00 5.35
C SER A 45 -10.16 -5.66 4.81
N MET A 46 -8.94 -5.64 4.26
CA MET A 46 -8.27 -4.41 3.81
C MET A 46 -8.36 -4.18 2.29
N ILE A 47 -8.73 -5.20 1.50
CA ILE A 47 -8.61 -5.16 0.03
C ILE A 47 -9.94 -4.88 -0.69
N GLU A 48 -11.07 -4.83 0.01
CA GLU A 48 -12.42 -4.79 -0.58
C GLU A 48 -12.62 -3.65 -1.60
N ASP A 49 -12.03 -2.48 -1.37
CA ASP A 49 -12.15 -1.30 -2.23
C ASP A 49 -10.82 -0.90 -2.93
N VAL A 50 -9.85 -1.80 -2.92
CA VAL A 50 -8.52 -1.59 -3.49
C VAL A 50 -8.49 -1.98 -4.97
N ASN A 51 -7.92 -1.12 -5.81
CA ASN A 51 -7.74 -1.42 -7.23
C ASN A 51 -6.39 -2.06 -7.55
N VAL A 52 -5.35 -1.77 -6.75
CA VAL A 52 -3.98 -2.25 -6.96
C VAL A 52 -3.37 -2.70 -5.63
N LEU A 53 -2.75 -3.87 -5.62
CA LEU A 53 -2.00 -4.41 -4.48
C LEU A 53 -0.50 -4.41 -4.80
N ILE A 54 0.33 -3.92 -3.87
CA ILE A 54 1.81 -3.85 -3.94
C ILE A 54 2.44 -4.56 -2.73
#